data_AF-A0A847T3H3-F1
#
_entry.id   AF-A0A847T3H3-F1
#
_cell.length_a   1.000
_cell.length_b   1.000
_cell.length_c   1.000
_cell.angle_alpha   90.00
_cell.angle_beta   90.00
_cell.angle_gamma   90.00
#
_symmetry.space_group_name_H-M   'P 1'
#
loop_
_entity.id
_entity.type
_entity.pdbx_description
1 polymer ?
#
loop_
_entity_poly.entity_id
_entity_poly.type
_entity_poly.pdbx_seq_one_letter_code
_entity_poly.pdbx_strand_id
1 'polypeptide(L)'
;MKKIFKLLSTAMVMLLIISNVDTSMANTNLSLSIHAPAVEWKKSTTGTWPGMKDGKIYWYKLDKNASLWWSADGKKWAAVKDGLWADKEGKWLKIYQGKLVWSTDGKQWSEVPDWKWEGSDGKWYKFDAKWSLWVNE
;
A
#
# COMPACT_ATOMS: atom_id res chain seq x y z
N MET A 1 -29.22 31.41 -26.07
CA MET A 1 -30.58 31.69 -25.57
C MET A 1 -31.59 31.48 -26.68
N LYS A 2 -32.42 30.43 -26.61
CA LYS A 2 -33.63 30.27 -27.42
C LYS A 2 -34.75 29.85 -26.48
N LYS A 3 -35.67 30.76 -26.23
CA LYS A 3 -36.96 30.54 -25.56
C LYS A 3 -37.96 29.98 -26.57
N ILE A 4 -38.99 29.28 -26.08
CA ILE A 4 -40.36 29.06 -26.62
C ILE A 4 -40.83 27.71 -26.04
N PHE A 5 -42.04 27.44 -25.58
CA PHE A 5 -43.21 28.16 -25.06
C PHE A 5 -44.25 27.03 -24.81
N LYS A 6 -45.31 27.31 -24.04
CA LYS A 6 -46.56 26.52 -23.84
C LYS A 6 -46.54 25.45 -22.75
N LEU A 7 -47.62 25.22 -21.99
CA LEU A 7 -48.81 25.99 -21.55
C LEU A 7 -49.53 25.03 -20.57
N LEU A 8 -50.32 25.59 -19.65
CA LEU A 8 -51.14 24.90 -18.65
C LEU A 8 -52.04 23.79 -19.22
N SER A 9 -52.29 22.74 -18.41
CA SER A 9 -53.65 22.22 -18.22
C SER A 9 -53.77 21.45 -16.89
N THR A 10 -54.82 21.78 -16.16
CA THR A 10 -55.25 21.30 -14.85
C THR A 10 -56.06 20.01 -15.02
N ALA A 11 -55.87 18.99 -14.17
CA ALA A 11 -56.95 18.07 -13.78
C ALA A 11 -56.59 17.25 -12.54
N MET A 12 -57.62 17.13 -11.70
CA MET A 12 -57.70 16.60 -10.34
C MET A 12 -57.88 15.07 -10.33
N VAL A 13 -57.89 14.48 -9.12
CA VAL A 13 -58.37 13.12 -8.74
C VAL A 13 -57.29 12.03 -8.92
N MET A 14 -56.96 11.13 -7.99
CA MET A 14 -57.69 10.51 -6.89
C MET A 14 -56.72 10.00 -5.81
N LEU A 15 -57.22 9.93 -4.58
CA LEU A 15 -56.63 9.29 -3.41
C LEU A 15 -56.48 7.77 -3.61
N LEU A 16 -55.32 7.20 -3.26
CA LEU A 16 -55.18 5.78 -2.88
C LEU A 16 -54.02 5.67 -1.88
N ILE A 17 -54.38 5.53 -0.60
CA ILE A 17 -53.45 5.22 0.47
C ILE A 17 -53.23 3.71 0.42
N ILE A 18 -52.07 3.28 -0.07
CA ILE A 18 -51.62 1.90 0.05
C ILE A 18 -50.58 1.91 1.16
N SER A 19 -50.96 1.46 2.35
CA SER A 19 -50.03 1.18 3.44
C SER A 19 -49.27 -0.10 3.10
N ASN A 20 -48.04 0.04 2.61
CA ASN A 20 -47.10 -1.07 2.51
C ASN A 20 -46.66 -1.42 3.94
N VAL A 21 -47.06 -2.61 4.41
CA VAL A 21 -46.42 -3.22 5.58
C VAL A 21 -45.11 -3.79 5.09
N ASP A 22 -44.01 -3.06 5.28
CA ASP A 22 -42.67 -3.60 5.10
C ASP A 22 -42.42 -4.65 6.18
N THR A 23 -42.60 -5.92 5.81
CA THR A 23 -42.14 -7.03 6.63
C THR A 23 -40.63 -7.13 6.43
N SER A 24 -39.87 -6.45 7.28
CA SER A 24 -38.42 -6.59 7.32
C SER A 24 -38.09 -7.99 7.85
N MET A 25 -37.86 -8.93 6.93
CA MET A 25 -37.20 -10.18 7.27
C MET A 25 -35.78 -9.82 7.73
N ALA A 26 -35.53 -9.93 9.04
CA ALA A 26 -34.20 -9.81 9.62
C ALA A 26 -33.33 -10.95 9.05
N ASN A 27 -32.62 -10.66 7.97
CA ASN A 27 -31.65 -11.56 7.38
C ASN A 27 -30.43 -11.54 8.30
N THR A 28 -30.35 -12.47 9.24
CA THR A 28 -29.17 -12.70 10.06
C THR A 28 -28.09 -13.31 9.17
N ASN A 29 -27.45 -12.46 8.37
CA ASN A 29 -26.12 -12.74 7.86
C ASN A 29 -25.22 -12.83 9.09
N LEU A 30 -25.05 -14.04 9.61
CA LEU A 30 -23.91 -14.41 10.43
C LEU A 30 -22.67 -14.20 9.57
N SER A 31 -22.20 -12.96 9.54
CA SER A 31 -20.85 -12.62 9.12
C SER A 31 -19.94 -13.28 10.16
N LEU A 32 -19.56 -14.52 9.88
CA LEU A 32 -18.38 -15.13 10.45
C LEU A 32 -17.22 -14.22 10.03
N SER A 33 -16.95 -13.21 10.86
CA SER A 33 -15.69 -12.50 10.84
C SER A 33 -14.65 -13.53 11.26
N ILE A 34 -14.15 -14.27 10.28
CA ILE A 34 -12.88 -14.95 10.39
C ILE A 34 -11.88 -13.80 10.49
N HIS A 35 -11.67 -13.31 11.71
CA HIS A 35 -10.52 -12.48 12.04
C HIS A 35 -9.31 -13.38 11.80
N ALA A 36 -8.84 -13.42 10.55
CA ALA A 36 -7.45 -13.78 10.30
C ALA A 36 -6.64 -12.90 11.26
N PRO A 37 -5.74 -13.47 12.08
CA PRO A 37 -4.95 -12.66 12.98
C PRO A 37 -4.27 -11.60 12.14
N ALA A 38 -4.60 -10.33 12.41
CA ALA A 38 -3.92 -9.22 11.76
C ALA A 38 -2.46 -9.36 12.18
N VAL A 39 -1.63 -9.84 11.26
CA VAL A 39 -0.20 -10.00 11.51
C VAL A 39 0.32 -8.65 11.98
N GLU A 40 0.93 -8.65 13.17
CA GLU A 40 1.36 -7.43 13.83
C GLU A 40 2.69 -6.96 13.24
N TRP A 41 2.83 -5.65 13.05
CA TRP A 41 4.10 -5.06 12.67
C TRP A 41 5.09 -5.13 13.84
N LYS A 42 6.23 -5.78 13.63
CA LYS A 42 7.33 -5.82 14.60
C LYS A 42 8.58 -5.14 14.07
N LYS A 43 9.34 -4.51 14.96
CA LYS A 43 10.64 -3.94 14.59
C LYS A 43 11.58 -5.07 14.17
N SER A 44 12.24 -4.94 13.02
CA SER A 44 13.21 -5.94 12.56
C SER A 44 14.41 -5.97 13.50
N THR A 45 14.79 -7.16 13.94
CA THR A 45 15.93 -7.38 14.84
C THR A 45 17.26 -7.17 14.14
N THR A 46 17.33 -7.52 12.85
CA THR A 46 18.55 -7.39 12.04
C THR A 46 18.62 -6.06 11.29
N GLY A 47 17.47 -5.41 11.06
CA GLY A 47 17.40 -4.24 10.19
C GLY A 47 17.71 -4.56 8.72
N THR A 48 17.63 -5.84 8.33
CA THR A 48 17.91 -6.29 6.97
C THR A 48 16.64 -6.74 6.26
N TRP A 49 16.56 -6.50 4.95
CA TRP A 49 15.48 -7.00 4.09
C TRP A 49 16.03 -7.54 2.77
N PRO A 50 15.34 -8.49 2.12
CA PRO A 50 15.76 -9.02 0.84
C PRO A 50 15.16 -8.22 -0.32
N GLY A 51 15.96 -8.01 -1.36
CA GLY A 51 15.50 -7.49 -2.65
C GLY A 51 16.07 -8.31 -3.81
N MET A 52 15.33 -8.39 -4.91
CA MET A 52 15.75 -9.16 -6.08
C MET A 52 16.43 -8.25 -7.11
N LYS A 53 17.63 -8.62 -7.55
CA LYS A 53 18.36 -7.93 -8.61
C LYS A 53 19.04 -8.97 -9.50
N ASP A 54 18.90 -8.84 -10.81
CA ASP A 54 19.52 -9.74 -11.79
C ASP A 54 19.21 -11.25 -11.52
N GLY A 55 17.98 -11.54 -11.07
CA GLY A 55 17.54 -12.90 -10.71
C GLY A 55 18.15 -13.47 -9.42
N LYS A 56 18.85 -12.66 -8.64
CA LYS A 56 19.48 -13.05 -7.37
C LYS A 56 18.89 -12.25 -6.21
N ILE A 57 18.79 -12.90 -5.05
CA ILE A 57 18.42 -12.23 -3.80
C ILE A 57 19.68 -11.58 -3.23
N TYR A 58 19.56 -10.29 -2.91
CA TYR A 58 20.54 -9.56 -2.13
C TYR A 58 19.89 -9.06 -0.84
N TRP A 59 20.67 -9.03 0.24
CA TRP A 59 20.27 -8.46 1.51
C TRP A 59 20.64 -7.00 1.55
N TYR A 60 19.71 -6.16 1.99
CA TYR A 60 19.89 -4.73 2.13
C TYR A 60 19.78 -4.30 3.59
N LYS A 61 20.46 -3.20 3.95
CA LYS A 61 20.30 -2.51 5.23
C LYS A 61 20.59 -1.02 5.08
N LEU A 62 20.11 -0.22 6.03
CA LEU A 62 20.53 1.17 6.20
C LEU A 62 21.62 1.28 7.28
N ASP A 63 22.54 2.22 7.10
CA ASP A 63 23.40 2.69 8.19
C ASP A 63 22.76 3.87 8.96
N LYS A 64 23.51 4.44 9.90
CA LYS A 64 23.05 5.54 10.75
C LYS A 64 22.72 6.83 9.97
N ASN A 65 23.24 6.96 8.74
CA ASN A 65 23.02 8.11 7.87
C ASN A 65 21.97 7.81 6.79
N ALA A 66 21.19 6.73 6.95
CA ALA A 66 20.25 6.23 5.97
C ALA A 66 20.90 5.91 4.60
N SER A 67 22.20 5.60 4.58
CA SER A 67 22.86 5.12 3.36
C SER A 67 22.60 3.63 3.18
N LEU A 68 22.35 3.21 1.95
CA LEU A 68 21.99 1.84 1.61
C LEU A 68 23.25 0.97 1.43
N TRP A 69 23.21 -0.20 2.05
CA TRP A 69 24.25 -1.23 1.94
C TRP A 69 23.63 -2.53 1.47
N TRP A 70 24.37 -3.31 0.68
CA TRP A 70 23.96 -4.62 0.20
C TRP A 70 24.94 -5.72 0.56
N SER A 71 24.46 -6.97 0.59
CA SER A 71 25.25 -8.17 0.81
C SER A 71 24.67 -9.35 0.05
N ALA A 72 25.53 -10.17 -0.57
CA ALA A 72 25.11 -11.45 -1.18
C ALA A 72 25.03 -12.60 -0.16
N ASP A 73 25.73 -12.48 0.97
CA ASP A 73 25.90 -13.56 1.97
C ASP A 73 25.36 -13.18 3.37
N GLY A 74 24.83 -11.96 3.52
CA GLY A 74 24.38 -11.38 4.79
C GLY A 74 25.53 -11.00 5.74
N LYS A 75 26.79 -11.23 5.36
CA LYS A 75 27.97 -11.08 6.22
C LYS A 75 28.90 -9.97 5.75
N LYS A 76 29.20 -9.94 4.45
CA LYS A 76 30.05 -8.93 3.81
C LYS A 76 29.16 -7.88 3.15
N TRP A 77 29.35 -6.63 3.54
CA TRP A 77 28.49 -5.52 3.14
C TRP A 77 29.26 -4.52 2.27
N ALA A 78 28.61 -4.02 1.23
CA ALA A 78 29.13 -2.97 0.36
C ALA A 78 28.08 -1.87 0.19
N ALA A 79 28.52 -0.62 0.06
CA ALA A 79 27.63 0.50 -0.19
C ALA A 79 26.97 0.38 -1.58
N VAL A 80 25.67 0.66 -1.64
CA VAL A 80 24.92 0.76 -2.89
C VAL A 80 25.03 2.19 -3.38
N LYS A 81 25.86 2.44 -4.40
CA LYS A 81 26.23 3.80 -4.84
C LYS A 81 25.04 4.64 -5.30
N ASP A 82 24.05 4.03 -5.92
CA ASP A 82 22.83 4.67 -6.43
C ASP A 82 21.70 4.70 -5.38
N GLY A 83 21.89 4.03 -4.24
CA GLY A 83 20.89 3.94 -3.17
C GLY A 83 19.61 3.22 -3.59
N LEU A 84 19.67 2.37 -4.63
CA LEU A 84 18.52 1.69 -5.22
C LEU A 84 18.39 0.25 -4.74
N TRP A 85 17.17 -0.18 -4.44
CA TRP A 85 16.81 -1.60 -4.30
C TRP A 85 15.48 -1.86 -4.99
N ALA A 86 15.18 -3.12 -5.27
CA ALA A 86 13.91 -3.52 -5.86
C ALA A 86 12.97 -4.13 -4.80
N ASP A 87 11.68 -3.87 -4.95
CA ASP A 87 10.63 -4.65 -4.27
C ASP A 87 10.32 -5.95 -5.03
N LYS A 88 9.32 -6.69 -4.54
CA LYS A 88 8.85 -7.94 -5.16
C LYS A 88 8.39 -7.78 -6.62
N GLU A 89 7.83 -6.63 -6.98
CA GLU A 89 7.32 -6.34 -8.31
C GLU A 89 8.39 -5.77 -9.25
N GLY A 90 9.63 -5.64 -8.78
CA GLY A 90 10.72 -5.06 -9.55
C GLY A 90 10.68 -3.54 -9.64
N LYS A 91 9.85 -2.88 -8.82
CA LYS A 91 9.86 -1.41 -8.72
C LYS A 91 11.12 -0.98 -7.99
N TRP A 92 11.79 0.04 -8.49
CA TRP A 92 12.98 0.60 -7.87
C TRP A 92 12.58 1.52 -6.74
N LEU A 93 13.16 1.33 -5.56
CA LEU A 93 12.99 2.16 -4.37
C LEU A 93 14.30 2.86 -4.04
N LYS A 94 14.20 4.08 -3.50
CA LYS A 94 15.32 4.80 -2.88
C LYS A 94 14.85 5.78 -1.83
N ILE A 95 15.78 6.23 -0.99
CA ILE A 95 15.57 7.37 -0.12
C ILE A 95 15.98 8.64 -0.88
N TYR A 96 15.06 9.58 -1.01
CA TYR A 96 15.31 10.85 -1.67
C TYR A 96 14.63 11.98 -0.89
N GLN A 97 15.41 13.00 -0.52
CA GLN A 97 14.93 14.16 0.26
C GLN A 97 14.15 13.76 1.53
N GLY A 98 14.64 12.75 2.25
CA GLY A 98 14.01 12.28 3.49
C GLY A 98 12.72 11.48 3.31
N LYS A 99 12.40 11.07 2.08
CA LYS A 99 11.22 10.25 1.75
C LYS A 99 11.61 8.94 1.08
N LEU A 100 10.80 7.91 1.29
CA LEU A 100 10.88 6.69 0.50
C LEU A 100 10.11 6.92 -0.81
N VAL A 101 10.79 6.80 -1.94
CA VAL A 101 10.19 6.95 -3.27
C VAL A 101 10.39 5.69 -4.10
N TRP A 102 9.48 5.45 -5.04
CA TRP A 102 9.55 4.35 -5.99
C TRP A 102 9.42 4.80 -7.45
N SER A 103 9.89 3.96 -8.37
CA SER A 103 9.82 4.16 -9.80
C SER A 103 9.76 2.84 -10.55
N THR A 104 9.03 2.79 -11.67
CA THR A 104 9.02 1.67 -12.62
C THR A 104 9.89 1.92 -13.86
N ASP A 105 10.25 3.19 -14.13
CA ASP A 105 11.00 3.60 -15.31
C ASP A 105 12.39 4.20 -14.99
N GLY A 106 12.70 4.36 -13.71
CA GLY A 106 13.92 5.00 -13.19
C GLY A 106 13.96 6.52 -13.40
N LYS A 107 12.94 7.12 -14.01
CA LYS A 107 12.89 8.53 -14.41
C LYS A 107 11.89 9.31 -13.56
N GLN A 108 10.70 8.78 -13.38
CA GLN A 108 9.63 9.38 -12.58
C GLN A 108 9.57 8.69 -11.22
N TRP A 109 9.52 9.50 -10.17
CA TRP A 109 9.58 9.02 -8.79
C TRP A 109 8.34 9.48 -8.03
N SER A 110 7.67 8.54 -7.37
CA SER A 110 6.50 8.80 -6.53
C SER A 110 6.80 8.38 -5.09
N GLU A 111 6.20 9.06 -4.12
CA GLU A 111 6.32 8.63 -2.72
C GLU A 111 5.65 7.26 -2.53
N VAL A 112 6.31 6.39 -1.75
CA VAL A 112 5.75 5.09 -1.37
C VAL A 112 4.71 5.31 -0.28
N PRO A 113 3.44 4.91 -0.46
CA PRO A 113 2.40 5.05 0.56
C PRO A 113 2.81 4.37 1.88
N ASP A 114 2.67 5.10 2.99
CA ASP A 114 3.06 4.68 4.35
C ASP A 114 4.50 4.16 4.49
N TRP A 115 5.35 4.42 3.48
CA TRP A 115 6.68 3.85 3.33
C TRP A 115 6.70 2.32 3.46
N LYS A 116 5.66 1.66 2.96
CA LYS A 116 5.50 0.20 2.97
C LYS A 116 5.82 -0.41 1.60
N TRP A 117 6.53 -1.53 1.58
CA TRP A 117 6.77 -2.31 0.37
C TRP A 117 6.82 -3.81 0.68
N GLU A 118 6.56 -4.63 -0.33
CA GLU A 118 6.69 -6.08 -0.22
C GLU A 118 8.11 -6.51 -0.66
N GLY A 119 8.82 -7.23 0.20
CA GLY A 119 10.14 -7.76 -0.12
C GLY A 119 10.08 -8.96 -1.05
N SER A 120 11.23 -9.35 -1.62
CA SER A 120 11.32 -10.52 -2.50
C SER A 120 10.98 -11.86 -1.81
N ASP A 121 10.89 -11.88 -0.48
CA ASP A 121 10.46 -13.02 0.33
C ASP A 121 8.96 -13.04 0.64
N GLY A 122 8.18 -12.09 0.08
CA GLY A 122 6.74 -11.97 0.29
C GLY A 122 6.33 -11.33 1.62
N LYS A 123 7.30 -10.91 2.44
CA LYS A 123 7.01 -10.18 3.68
C LYS A 123 6.81 -8.70 3.40
N TRP A 124 5.97 -8.08 4.22
CA TRP A 124 5.79 -6.63 4.17
C TRP A 124 6.81 -5.94 5.05
N TYR A 125 7.44 -4.90 4.51
CA TYR A 125 8.42 -4.06 5.19
C TYR A 125 7.93 -2.63 5.22
N LYS A 126 8.37 -1.89 6.23
CA LYS A 126 8.22 -0.43 6.26
C LYS A 126 9.35 0.25 7.01
N PHE A 127 9.53 1.54 6.73
CA PHE A 127 10.33 2.42 7.57
C PHE A 127 9.45 3.30 8.46
N ASP A 128 9.92 3.58 9.67
CA ASP A 128 9.38 4.68 10.47
C ASP A 128 10.13 5.99 10.20
N ALA A 129 9.69 7.09 10.83
CA ALA A 129 10.30 8.41 10.68
C ALA A 129 11.78 8.48 11.11
N LYS A 130 12.28 7.46 11.84
CA LYS A 130 13.69 7.34 12.26
C LYS A 130 14.46 6.35 11.38
N TRP A 131 13.91 5.94 10.25
CA TRP A 131 14.46 4.92 9.36
C TRP A 131 14.66 3.55 10.02
N SER A 132 13.93 3.25 11.09
CA SER A 132 13.92 1.88 11.63
C SER A 132 13.10 0.97 10.73
N LEU A 133 13.62 -0.21 10.43
CA LEU A 133 12.90 -1.21 9.66
C LEU A 133 11.90 -1.96 10.54
N TRP A 134 10.67 -2.09 10.04
CA TRP A 134 9.62 -2.94 10.60
C TRP A 134 9.21 -3.98 9.57
N VAL A 135 8.80 -5.15 10.05
CA VAL A 135 8.38 -6.30 9.25
C VAL A 135 7.04 -6.83 9.74
N ASN A 136 6.24 -7.32 8.80
CA ASN A 136 4.97 -7.99 9.01
C ASN A 136 5.05 -9.34 8.27
N GLU A 137 4.91 -10.43 9.02
CA GLU A 137 5.20 -11.82 8.58
C GLU A 137 4.09 -12.84 8.84
#